data_AF-A0A6N0HXL9-F1
#
_entry.id   AF-A0A6N0HXL9-F1
#
_cell.length_a   1.000
_cell.length_b   1.000
_cell.length_c   1.000
_cell.angle_alpha   90.00
_cell.angle_beta   90.00
_cell.angle_gamma   90.00
#
_symmetry.space_group_name_H-M   'P 1'
#
loop_
_entity.id
_entity.type
_entity.pdbx_description
1 polymer ?
#
loop_
_entity_poly.entity_id
_entity_poly.type
_entity_poly.pdbx_seq_one_letter_code
_entity_poly.pdbx_strand_id
1 'polypeptide(L)'
;MAVHNLIPAAIKAEKGGADGILLGCFYDPGLRELRELLQMPVVGVGEATLHTAATLCAGKFSVIVGRNKWIPKMADNARSYGLETRIASWRSLEMSVAQMDDRERAYEAIIREAKVAMEVDRTEVICLGCTGLTGLARRAQQELGIPVLDPVAIGLKVLEFRAELWRLQGVSHSKVGGYESPPIDEFAKIYASNKRGYRVAEGGSLAPIKQP
;
A
#
# COMPACT_ATOMS: atom_id res chain seq x y z
N MET A 1 -11.43 -12.28 0.02
CA MET A 1 -11.63 -11.15 -0.91
C MET A 1 -10.38 -10.95 -1.75
N ALA A 2 -10.53 -10.94 -3.08
CA ALA A 2 -9.75 -10.21 -4.10
C ALA A 2 -8.20 -10.31 -4.23
N VAL A 3 -7.46 -11.01 -3.37
CA VAL A 3 -5.97 -11.05 -3.48
C VAL A 3 -5.39 -12.15 -4.35
N HIS A 4 -6.18 -13.16 -4.72
CA HIS A 4 -5.68 -14.35 -5.45
C HIS A 4 -4.89 -14.02 -6.74
N ASN A 5 -5.25 -12.92 -7.42
CA ASN A 5 -4.58 -12.50 -8.65
C ASN A 5 -3.40 -11.54 -8.43
N LEU A 6 -3.20 -11.06 -7.20
CA LEU A 6 -2.17 -10.07 -6.91
C LEU A 6 -0.77 -10.63 -7.11
N ILE A 7 -0.50 -11.81 -6.55
CA ILE A 7 0.82 -12.43 -6.62
C ILE A 7 1.18 -12.82 -8.05
N PRO A 8 0.33 -13.54 -8.82
CA PRO A 8 0.63 -13.84 -10.23
C PRO A 8 0.84 -12.59 -11.08
N ALA A 9 0.06 -11.53 -10.84
CA ALA A 9 0.22 -10.26 -11.57
C ALA A 9 1.55 -9.57 -11.26
N ALA A 10 1.95 -9.55 -9.99
CA ALA A 10 3.19 -8.93 -9.54
C ALA A 10 4.42 -9.65 -10.10
N ILE A 11 4.42 -11.00 -10.08
CA ILE A 11 5.48 -11.81 -10.69
C ILE A 11 5.56 -11.58 -12.21
N LYS A 12 4.39 -11.51 -12.87
CA LYS A 12 4.35 -11.21 -14.31
C LYS A 12 4.93 -9.83 -14.61
N ALA A 13 4.66 -8.83 -13.77
CA ALA A 13 5.20 -7.49 -13.92
C ALA A 13 6.73 -7.46 -13.76
N GLU A 14 7.29 -8.14 -12.74
CA GLU A 14 8.74 -8.22 -12.55
C GLU A 14 9.43 -8.89 -13.75
N LYS A 15 8.89 -10.03 -14.22
CA LYS A 15 9.38 -10.70 -15.44
C LYS A 15 9.24 -9.83 -16.70
N GLY A 16 8.29 -8.91 -16.69
CA GLY A 16 8.07 -7.93 -17.75
C GLY A 16 9.01 -6.72 -17.68
N GLY A 17 9.94 -6.66 -16.71
CA GLY A 17 10.89 -5.57 -16.55
C GLY A 17 10.34 -4.36 -15.79
N ALA A 18 9.29 -4.54 -14.98
CA ALA A 18 8.85 -3.49 -14.05
C ALA A 18 9.93 -3.19 -13.00
N ASP A 19 9.95 -1.94 -12.51
CA ASP A 19 10.96 -1.49 -11.54
C ASP A 19 10.50 -1.50 -10.09
N GLY A 20 9.26 -1.92 -9.89
CA GLY A 20 8.67 -2.08 -8.58
C GLY A 20 7.16 -2.20 -8.66
N ILE A 21 6.54 -2.54 -7.52
CA ILE A 21 5.10 -2.71 -7.37
C ILE A 21 4.55 -1.69 -6.39
N LEU A 22 3.44 -1.07 -6.77
CA LEU A 22 2.59 -0.31 -5.86
C LEU A 22 1.31 -1.08 -5.57
N LEU A 23 1.03 -1.38 -4.30
CA LEU A 23 -0.24 -1.95 -3.88
C LEU A 23 -1.28 -0.86 -3.68
N GLY A 24 -2.22 -0.73 -4.64
CA GLY A 24 -3.28 0.28 -4.66
C GLY A 24 -4.42 0.08 -3.66
N CYS A 25 -4.16 -0.52 -2.50
CA CYS A 25 -5.15 -0.70 -1.44
C CYS A 25 -4.52 -0.37 -0.09
N PHE A 26 -5.16 0.49 0.70
CA PHE A 26 -4.63 0.93 2.00
C PHE A 26 -4.49 -0.22 3.03
N TYR A 27 -5.10 -1.37 2.76
CA TYR A 27 -4.89 -2.59 3.55
C TYR A 27 -3.52 -3.24 3.34
N ASP A 28 -2.76 -2.80 2.34
CA ASP A 28 -1.50 -3.41 1.93
C ASP A 28 -1.58 -4.95 1.83
N PRO A 29 -2.58 -5.48 1.10
CA PRO A 29 -2.85 -6.89 1.14
C PRO A 29 -1.74 -7.67 0.44
N GLY A 30 -1.23 -8.73 1.08
CA GLY A 30 -0.15 -9.55 0.50
C GLY A 30 1.21 -8.84 0.46
N LEU A 31 1.39 -7.72 1.17
CA LEU A 31 2.60 -6.90 1.07
C LEU A 31 3.85 -7.70 1.48
N ARG A 32 3.82 -8.43 2.59
CA ARG A 32 4.98 -9.17 3.09
C ARG A 32 5.31 -10.35 2.17
N GLU A 33 4.27 -11.05 1.74
CA GLU A 33 4.38 -12.17 0.81
C GLU A 33 5.00 -11.70 -0.52
N LEU A 34 4.57 -10.57 -1.08
CA LEU A 34 5.20 -10.02 -2.28
C LEU A 34 6.67 -9.62 -2.05
N ARG A 35 7.02 -9.15 -0.86
CA ARG A 35 8.40 -8.82 -0.49
C ARG A 35 9.27 -10.06 -0.36
N GLU A 36 8.74 -11.22 -0.03
CA GLU A 36 9.45 -12.50 -0.08
C GLU A 36 9.70 -12.94 -1.53
N LEU A 37 8.70 -12.77 -2.39
CA LEU A 37 8.72 -13.32 -3.75
C LEU A 37 9.48 -12.50 -4.78
N LEU A 38 9.45 -11.17 -4.66
CA LEU A 38 10.02 -10.26 -5.65
C LEU A 38 11.38 -9.73 -5.19
N GLN A 39 12.28 -9.50 -6.14
CA GLN A 39 13.56 -8.83 -5.89
C GLN A 39 13.42 -7.31 -6.00
N MET A 40 12.52 -6.83 -6.84
CA MET A 40 12.24 -5.40 -6.97
C MET A 40 11.46 -4.82 -5.77
N PRO A 41 11.52 -3.48 -5.55
CA PRO A 41 10.76 -2.83 -4.50
C PRO A 41 9.25 -3.08 -4.59
N VAL A 42 8.61 -3.22 -3.42
CA VAL A 42 7.16 -3.42 -3.26
C VAL A 42 6.69 -2.48 -2.16
N VAL A 43 5.82 -1.55 -2.54
CA VAL A 43 5.32 -0.47 -1.69
C VAL A 43 3.83 -0.66 -1.46
N GLY A 44 3.43 -0.67 -0.19
CA GLY A 44 2.05 -0.54 0.22
C GLY A 44 1.65 0.94 0.30
N VAL A 45 0.52 1.33 -0.30
CA VAL A 45 0.04 2.72 -0.17
C VAL A 45 -0.30 3.05 1.29
N GLY A 46 -0.78 2.09 2.08
CA GLY A 46 -1.08 2.28 3.50
C GLY A 46 0.20 2.58 4.28
N GLU A 47 1.14 1.64 4.27
CA GLU A 47 2.46 1.76 4.90
C GLU A 47 3.16 3.07 4.51
N ALA A 48 3.26 3.36 3.21
CA ALA A 48 3.90 4.57 2.71
C ALA A 48 3.24 5.85 3.23
N THR A 49 1.90 5.89 3.24
CA THR A 49 1.14 7.05 3.72
C THR A 49 1.35 7.28 5.20
N LEU A 50 1.27 6.22 6.01
CA LEU A 50 1.42 6.32 7.46
C LEU A 50 2.85 6.76 7.84
N HIS A 51 3.89 6.21 7.20
CA HIS A 51 5.26 6.67 7.44
C HIS A 51 5.47 8.12 7.03
N THR A 52 4.91 8.53 5.89
CA THR A 52 4.99 9.94 5.44
C THR A 52 4.26 10.88 6.40
N ALA A 53 3.10 10.49 6.93
CA ALA A 53 2.41 11.28 7.94
C ALA A 53 3.26 11.45 9.21
N ALA A 54 3.91 10.37 9.65
CA ALA A 54 4.76 10.38 10.83
C ALA A 54 6.00 11.29 10.73
N THR A 55 6.47 11.60 9.50
CA THR A 55 7.57 12.54 9.28
C THR A 55 7.12 13.99 9.13
N LEU A 56 5.83 14.23 8.86
CA LEU A 56 5.25 15.56 8.64
C LEU A 56 4.66 16.19 9.92
N CYS A 57 4.44 15.41 10.97
CA CYS A 57 3.91 15.91 12.25
C CYS A 57 4.86 15.61 13.42
N ALA A 58 4.96 16.55 14.37
CA ALA A 58 5.65 16.32 15.63
C ALA A 58 4.76 15.52 16.59
N GLY A 59 3.45 15.82 16.58
CA GLY A 59 2.44 15.08 17.32
C GLY A 59 1.96 13.83 16.60
N LYS A 60 0.64 13.75 16.46
CA LYS A 60 -0.08 12.60 15.91
C LYS A 60 -0.86 12.98 14.66
N PHE A 61 -1.21 11.95 13.88
CA PHE A 61 -2.02 12.07 12.68
C PHE A 61 -3.27 11.18 12.77
N SER A 62 -4.29 11.47 11.98
CA SER A 62 -5.55 10.71 11.96
C SER A 62 -5.79 10.09 10.59
N VAL A 63 -6.47 8.96 10.57
CA VAL A 63 -6.79 8.25 9.33
C VAL A 63 -8.30 8.26 9.12
N ILE A 64 -8.72 8.80 7.98
CA ILE A 64 -10.12 8.77 7.55
C ILE A 64 -10.36 7.50 6.73
N VAL A 65 -11.20 6.61 7.23
CA VAL A 65 -11.53 5.32 6.61
C VAL A 65 -12.95 5.33 6.07
N GLY A 66 -13.25 4.46 5.10
CA GLY A 66 -14.63 4.37 4.59
C GLY A 66 -15.60 3.73 5.58
N ARG A 67 -15.23 2.63 6.24
CA ARG A 67 -16.13 1.88 7.15
C ARG A 67 -15.43 1.46 8.43
N ASN A 68 -16.17 1.44 9.54
CA ASN A 68 -15.66 0.96 10.83
C ASN A 68 -15.11 -0.47 10.78
N LYS A 69 -15.72 -1.36 9.97
CA LYS A 69 -15.25 -2.75 9.82
C LYS A 69 -13.82 -2.88 9.28
N TRP A 70 -13.28 -1.81 8.70
CA TRP A 70 -11.94 -1.80 8.12
C TRP A 70 -10.84 -1.45 9.12
N ILE A 71 -11.22 -0.74 10.20
CA ILE A 71 -10.30 -0.22 11.20
C ILE A 71 -9.47 -1.32 11.87
N PRO A 72 -10.03 -2.46 12.33
CA PRO A 72 -9.23 -3.45 13.06
C PRO A 72 -8.02 -3.94 12.25
N LYS A 73 -8.23 -4.28 10.98
CA LYS A 73 -7.14 -4.74 10.10
C LYS A 73 -6.12 -3.65 9.82
N MET A 74 -6.56 -2.41 9.61
CA MET A 74 -5.65 -1.28 9.38
C MET A 74 -4.85 -0.91 10.63
N ALA A 75 -5.46 -1.01 11.81
CA ALA A 75 -4.79 -0.80 13.09
C ALA A 75 -3.73 -1.87 13.35
N ASP A 76 -4.00 -3.14 13.05
CA ASP A 76 -3.02 -4.22 13.15
C ASP A 76 -1.82 -4.01 12.21
N ASN A 77 -2.08 -3.52 10.99
CA ASN A 77 -1.02 -3.13 10.07
C ASN A 77 -0.22 -1.94 10.62
N ALA A 78 -0.87 -0.89 11.13
CA ALA A 78 -0.18 0.26 11.71
C ALA A 78 0.70 -0.13 12.92
N ARG A 79 0.23 -1.07 13.76
CA ARG A 79 1.05 -1.67 14.84
C ARG A 79 2.26 -2.40 14.27
N SER A 80 2.04 -3.22 13.25
CA SER A 80 3.10 -3.94 12.54
C SER A 80 4.13 -3.02 11.87
N TYR A 81 3.74 -1.80 11.52
CA TYR A 81 4.63 -0.76 10.96
C TYR A 81 5.29 0.11 12.05
N GLY A 82 5.00 -0.13 13.32
CA GLY A 82 5.53 0.66 14.43
C GLY A 82 4.92 2.06 14.57
N LEU A 83 3.73 2.30 14.00
CA LEU A 83 3.08 3.61 13.93
C LEU A 83 1.79 3.72 14.74
N GLU A 84 1.36 2.64 15.41
CA GLU A 84 0.11 2.64 16.22
C GLU A 84 0.05 3.83 17.20
N THR A 85 1.14 4.12 17.91
CA THR A 85 1.18 5.22 18.89
C THR A 85 1.20 6.62 18.27
N ARG A 86 1.50 6.72 16.97
CA ARG A 86 1.49 7.98 16.20
C ARG A 86 0.11 8.32 15.63
N ILE A 87 -0.84 7.38 15.67
CA ILE A 87 -2.21 7.61 15.21
C ILE A 87 -3.05 8.17 16.35
N ALA A 88 -3.63 9.35 16.15
CA ALA A 88 -4.54 9.98 17.12
C ALA A 88 -5.92 9.29 17.08
N SER A 89 -6.44 9.05 15.88
CA SER A 89 -7.76 8.45 15.69
C SER A 89 -7.95 7.81 14.32
N TRP A 90 -8.88 6.85 14.28
CA TRP A 90 -9.47 6.31 13.06
C TRP A 90 -10.89 6.86 12.95
N ARG A 91 -11.19 7.56 11.85
CA ARG A 91 -12.46 8.25 11.66
C ARG A 91 -13.20 7.65 10.46
N SER A 92 -14.40 7.13 10.67
CA SER A 92 -15.14 6.45 9.60
C SER A 92 -16.10 7.40 8.89
N LEU A 93 -16.13 7.34 7.57
CA LEU A 93 -17.12 8.03 6.73
C LEU A 93 -18.47 7.28 6.71
N GLU A 94 -18.50 6.01 7.13
CA GLU A 94 -19.62 5.07 6.96
C GLU A 94 -20.10 4.97 5.50
N MET A 95 -19.15 4.93 4.57
CA MET A 95 -19.35 4.80 3.13
C MET A 95 -18.68 3.54 2.58
N SER A 96 -19.39 2.82 1.72
CA SER A 96 -18.81 1.79 0.86
C SER A 96 -17.97 2.41 -0.26
N VAL A 97 -17.09 1.60 -0.88
CA VAL A 97 -16.24 2.06 -1.99
C VAL A 97 -17.09 2.63 -3.14
N ALA A 98 -18.19 1.97 -3.52
CA ALA A 98 -19.06 2.45 -4.58
C ALA A 98 -19.75 3.79 -4.24
N GLN A 99 -20.03 4.05 -2.95
CA GLN A 99 -20.59 5.33 -2.53
C GLN A 99 -19.58 6.47 -2.60
N MET A 100 -18.28 6.19 -2.67
CA MET A 100 -17.22 7.20 -2.81
C MET A 100 -17.11 7.74 -4.24
N ASP A 101 -17.81 7.13 -5.21
CA ASP A 101 -17.92 7.65 -6.58
C ASP A 101 -18.71 8.97 -6.61
N ASP A 102 -19.59 9.19 -5.63
CA ASP A 102 -20.16 10.51 -5.34
C ASP A 102 -19.10 11.38 -4.65
N ARG A 103 -18.34 12.10 -5.47
CA ARG A 103 -17.15 12.86 -5.10
C ARG A 103 -17.44 13.98 -4.12
N GLU A 104 -18.54 14.71 -4.31
CA GLU A 104 -18.90 15.81 -3.41
C GLU A 104 -19.37 15.27 -2.05
N ARG A 105 -20.21 14.23 -2.05
CA ARG A 105 -20.62 13.60 -0.79
C ARG A 105 -19.44 13.03 -0.01
N ALA A 106 -18.50 12.37 -0.69
CA ALA A 106 -17.28 11.86 -0.08
C ALA A 106 -16.41 13.01 0.47
N TYR A 107 -16.30 14.10 -0.28
CA TYR A 107 -15.57 15.30 0.14
C TYR A 107 -16.16 15.92 1.42
N GLU A 108 -17.47 16.18 1.45
CA GLU A 108 -18.16 16.73 2.61
C GLU A 108 -17.98 15.85 3.85
N ALA A 109 -18.04 14.53 3.68
CA ALA A 109 -17.80 13.58 4.75
C ALA A 109 -16.35 13.61 5.25
N ILE A 110 -15.36 13.70 4.35
CA ILE A 110 -13.95 13.89 4.72
C ILE A 110 -13.77 15.15 5.55
N ILE A 111 -14.29 16.29 5.08
CA ILE A 111 -14.14 17.57 5.76
C ILE A 111 -14.76 17.53 7.16
N ARG A 112 -15.96 16.96 7.28
CA ARG A 112 -16.63 16.82 8.57
C ARG A 112 -15.77 16.02 9.55
N GLU A 113 -15.34 14.82 9.17
CA GLU A 113 -14.54 13.97 10.07
C GLU A 113 -13.15 14.55 10.36
N ALA A 114 -12.53 15.21 9.38
CA ALA A 114 -11.24 15.87 9.55
C ALA A 114 -11.32 17.04 10.54
N LYS A 115 -12.35 17.89 10.46
CA LYS A 115 -12.56 18.98 11.42
C LYS A 115 -12.70 18.45 12.84
N VAL A 116 -13.47 17.39 13.04
CA VAL A 116 -13.58 16.77 14.37
C VAL A 116 -12.25 16.16 14.83
N ALA A 117 -11.47 15.56 13.92
CA ALA A 117 -10.14 15.04 14.28
C ALA A 117 -9.15 16.15 14.69
N MET A 118 -9.23 17.32 14.05
CA MET A 118 -8.42 18.49 14.41
C MET A 118 -8.84 19.06 15.77
N GLU A 119 -10.14 19.23 16.00
CA GLU A 119 -10.66 19.85 17.22
C GLU A 119 -10.50 18.94 18.45
N VAL A 120 -10.88 17.65 18.32
CA VAL A 120 -10.96 16.70 19.43
C VAL A 120 -9.67 15.92 19.60
N ASP A 121 -9.12 15.37 18.52
CA ASP A 121 -7.97 14.47 18.59
C ASP A 121 -6.63 15.21 18.47
N ARG A 122 -6.69 16.53 18.22
CA ARG A 122 -5.53 17.43 18.06
C ARG A 122 -4.57 16.93 16.97
N THR A 123 -5.15 16.43 15.89
CA THR A 123 -4.39 15.87 14.76
C THR A 123 -3.69 16.95 13.95
N GLU A 124 -2.46 16.68 13.53
CA GLU A 124 -1.66 17.61 12.72
C GLU A 124 -1.68 17.27 11.23
N VAL A 125 -2.02 16.02 10.87
CA VAL A 125 -2.06 15.50 9.49
C VAL A 125 -3.23 14.54 9.33
N ILE A 126 -3.90 14.61 8.18
CA ILE A 126 -4.97 13.67 7.81
C ILE A 126 -4.49 12.71 6.72
N CYS A 127 -4.64 11.42 6.94
CA CYS A 127 -4.42 10.38 5.93
C CYS A 127 -5.76 9.93 5.35
N LEU A 128 -5.94 10.00 4.04
CA LEU A 128 -7.09 9.36 3.39
C LEU A 128 -6.84 7.84 3.34
N GLY A 129 -7.54 7.09 4.18
CA GLY A 129 -7.39 5.64 4.41
C GLY A 129 -8.02 4.74 3.34
N CYS A 130 -8.36 5.26 2.16
CA CYS A 130 -8.95 4.49 1.07
C CYS A 130 -8.56 5.08 -0.28
N THR A 131 -8.14 4.24 -1.22
CA THR A 131 -7.76 4.67 -2.58
C THR A 131 -8.96 5.15 -3.41
N GLY A 132 -10.20 4.84 -3.02
CA GLY A 132 -11.40 5.46 -3.59
C GLY A 132 -11.52 6.97 -3.30
N LEU A 133 -10.78 7.48 -2.31
CA LEU A 133 -10.77 8.90 -1.96
C LEU A 133 -9.68 9.69 -2.70
N THR A 134 -8.88 9.03 -3.53
CA THR A 134 -7.82 9.65 -4.34
C THR A 134 -8.35 10.85 -5.11
N GLY A 135 -7.59 11.95 -5.14
CA GLY A 135 -7.95 13.20 -5.80
C GLY A 135 -8.73 14.19 -4.93
N LEU A 136 -9.20 13.81 -3.73
CA LEU A 136 -9.87 14.75 -2.80
C LEU A 136 -8.90 15.47 -1.87
N ALA A 137 -7.70 14.91 -1.67
CA ALA A 137 -6.74 15.39 -0.67
C ALA A 137 -6.34 16.85 -0.87
N ARG A 138 -6.03 17.28 -2.11
CA ARG A 138 -5.59 18.66 -2.38
C ARG A 138 -6.66 19.69 -2.00
N ARG A 139 -7.91 19.45 -2.38
CA ARG A 139 -9.03 20.33 -2.04
C ARG A 139 -9.26 20.35 -0.53
N ALA A 140 -9.22 19.18 0.11
CA ALA A 140 -9.39 19.08 1.56
C ALA A 140 -8.27 19.80 2.33
N GLN A 141 -7.02 19.67 1.86
CA GLN A 141 -5.87 20.38 2.43
C GLN A 141 -6.03 21.91 2.35
N GLN A 142 -6.52 22.42 1.23
CA GLN A 142 -6.77 23.86 1.06
C GLN A 142 -7.84 24.37 2.04
N GLU A 143 -8.89 23.59 2.27
CA GLU A 143 -9.96 23.97 3.21
C GLU A 143 -9.53 23.84 4.68
N LEU A 144 -8.81 22.76 5.03
CA LEU A 144 -8.47 22.45 6.42
C LEU A 144 -7.22 23.19 6.92
N GLY A 145 -6.34 23.63 6.03
CA GLY A 145 -5.11 24.34 6.40
C GLY A 145 -4.02 23.45 7.02
N ILE A 146 -4.19 22.12 7.02
CA ILE A 146 -3.21 21.14 7.46
C ILE A 146 -2.93 20.11 6.34
N PRO A 147 -1.79 19.40 6.34
CA PRO A 147 -1.51 18.40 5.33
C PRO A 147 -2.58 17.31 5.27
N VAL A 148 -3.05 17.01 4.06
CA VAL A 148 -3.96 15.89 3.78
C VAL A 148 -3.31 14.99 2.74
N LEU A 149 -3.09 13.73 3.10
CA LEU A 149 -2.34 12.78 2.29
C LEU A 149 -3.26 11.92 1.44
N ASP A 150 -3.03 12.00 0.13
CA ASP A 150 -3.57 11.07 -0.85
C ASP A 150 -2.70 9.79 -0.89
N PRO A 151 -3.26 8.61 -0.57
CA PRO A 151 -2.45 7.42 -0.44
C PRO A 151 -1.84 6.93 -1.75
N VAL A 152 -2.52 7.16 -2.89
CA VAL A 152 -2.01 6.74 -4.19
C VAL A 152 -0.88 7.65 -4.63
N ALA A 153 -1.05 8.97 -4.48
CA ALA A 153 0.00 9.93 -4.83
C ALA A 153 1.25 9.73 -3.97
N ILE A 154 1.08 9.59 -2.65
CA ILE A 154 2.20 9.35 -1.73
C ILE A 154 2.87 8.01 -2.03
N GLY A 155 2.08 6.94 -2.17
CA GLY A 155 2.62 5.61 -2.49
C GLY A 155 3.40 5.58 -3.79
N LEU A 156 2.92 6.27 -4.83
CA LEU A 156 3.64 6.39 -6.10
C LEU A 156 4.99 7.10 -5.93
N LYS A 157 5.06 8.21 -5.18
CA LYS A 157 6.33 8.92 -4.95
C LYS A 157 7.31 8.13 -4.10
N VAL A 158 6.82 7.37 -3.12
CA VAL A 158 7.68 6.43 -2.38
C VAL A 158 8.17 5.30 -3.29
N LEU A 159 7.33 4.80 -4.21
CA LEU A 159 7.76 3.78 -5.17
C LEU A 159 8.81 4.32 -6.14
N GLU A 160 8.61 5.50 -6.71
CA GLU A 160 9.60 6.15 -7.61
C GLU A 160 10.96 6.24 -6.92
N PHE A 161 11.00 6.78 -5.70
CA PHE A 161 12.22 6.87 -4.89
C PHE A 161 12.86 5.49 -4.68
N ARG A 162 12.08 4.47 -4.30
CA ARG A 162 12.62 3.12 -4.05
C ARG A 162 13.08 2.41 -5.32
N ALA A 163 12.38 2.61 -6.43
CA ALA A 163 12.75 2.06 -7.73
C ALA A 163 14.06 2.67 -8.24
N GLU A 164 14.26 3.97 -8.04
CA GLU A 164 15.51 4.65 -8.35
C GLU A 164 16.66 4.12 -7.48
N LEU A 165 16.48 4.00 -6.17
CA LEU A 165 17.48 3.40 -5.28
C LEU A 165 17.82 1.95 -5.68
N TRP A 166 16.82 1.17 -6.09
CA TRP A 166 17.04 -0.19 -6.56
C TRP A 166 17.86 -0.22 -7.86
N ARG A 167 17.50 0.59 -8.85
CA ARG A 167 18.23 0.66 -10.14
C ARG A 167 19.65 1.17 -9.98
N LEU A 168 19.85 2.22 -9.18
CA LEU A 168 21.14 2.88 -9.06
C LEU A 168 22.07 2.19 -8.07
N GLN A 169 21.53 1.62 -6.99
CA GLN A 169 22.31 1.14 -5.85
C GLN A 169 22.00 -0.30 -5.45
N GLY A 170 21.08 -0.99 -6.13
CA GLY A 170 20.67 -2.36 -5.78
C GLY A 170 19.88 -2.46 -4.47
N VAL A 171 19.42 -1.34 -3.91
CA VAL A 171 18.75 -1.31 -2.60
C VAL A 171 17.30 -1.78 -2.73
N SER A 172 16.99 -2.93 -2.12
CA SER A 172 15.63 -3.51 -2.08
C SER A 172 15.37 -4.21 -0.74
N HIS A 173 14.36 -5.08 -0.67
CA HIS A 173 14.00 -5.83 0.53
C HIS A 173 15.09 -6.83 0.90
N SER A 174 15.46 -6.88 2.18
CA SER A 174 16.44 -7.85 2.68
C SER A 174 15.87 -9.27 2.69
N LYS A 175 16.57 -10.20 2.04
CA LYS A 175 16.19 -11.62 1.94
C LYS A 175 16.79 -12.51 3.04
N VAL A 176 17.42 -11.92 4.05
CA VAL A 176 18.17 -12.68 5.08
C VAL A 176 17.27 -13.29 6.16
N GLY A 177 16.05 -12.77 6.35
CA GLY A 177 15.17 -13.20 7.45
C GLY A 177 13.70 -13.11 7.08
N GLY A 178 12.96 -12.16 7.66
CA GLY A 178 11.50 -12.08 7.50
C GLY A 178 10.96 -11.92 6.07
N TYR A 179 11.81 -11.61 5.08
CA TYR A 179 11.47 -11.64 3.65
C TYR A 179 12.33 -12.62 2.85
N GLU A 180 12.87 -13.66 3.49
CA GLU A 180 13.52 -14.78 2.83
C GLU A 180 12.60 -15.34 1.74
N SER A 181 13.17 -15.57 0.56
CA SER A 181 12.39 -16.13 -0.55
C SER A 181 12.08 -17.60 -0.26
N PRO A 182 10.85 -18.06 -0.50
CA PRO A 182 10.49 -19.45 -0.26
C PRO A 182 11.32 -20.38 -1.16
N PRO A 183 11.57 -21.64 -0.73
CA PRO A 183 12.25 -22.63 -1.55
C PRO A 183 11.57 -22.80 -2.91
N ILE A 184 12.38 -22.83 -3.97
CA ILE A 184 11.88 -22.86 -5.36
C ILE A 184 11.01 -24.10 -5.61
N ASP A 185 11.34 -25.25 -5.02
CA ASP A 185 10.63 -26.52 -5.19
C ASP A 185 9.26 -26.54 -4.50
N GLU A 186 9.12 -25.85 -3.37
CA GLU A 186 7.83 -25.63 -2.69
C GLU A 186 6.96 -24.64 -3.48
N PHE A 187 7.58 -23.55 -3.93
CA PHE A 187 6.90 -22.49 -4.65
C PHE A 187 6.47 -22.92 -6.07
N ALA A 188 7.30 -23.67 -6.78
CA ALA A 188 7.05 -24.11 -8.15
C ALA A 188 5.74 -24.92 -8.29
N LYS A 189 5.39 -25.73 -7.29
CA LYS A 189 4.14 -26.53 -7.29
C LYS A 189 2.88 -25.66 -7.20
N ILE A 190 2.96 -24.53 -6.50
CA ILE A 190 1.86 -23.56 -6.36
C ILE A 190 1.58 -22.84 -7.68
N TYR A 191 2.60 -22.59 -8.52
CA TYR A 191 2.40 -21.99 -9.86
C TYR A 191 2.11 -23.01 -10.95
N ALA A 192 2.68 -24.21 -10.87
CA ALA A 192 2.43 -25.29 -11.83
C ALA A 192 0.97 -25.79 -11.78
N SER A 193 0.34 -25.74 -10.60
CA SER A 193 -1.08 -26.08 -10.43
C SER A 193 -2.05 -25.04 -11.00
N ASN A 194 -1.57 -23.83 -11.28
CA ASN A 194 -2.29 -22.83 -12.06
C ASN A 194 -2.09 -23.15 -13.56
N LYS A 195 -2.94 -24.04 -14.12
CA LYS A 195 -2.99 -24.47 -15.54
C LYS A 195 -3.33 -23.33 -16.53
N ARG A 196 -2.67 -22.17 -16.42
CA ARG A 196 -2.64 -21.06 -17.40
C ARG A 196 -1.22 -20.46 -17.56
N GLY A 197 -0.19 -21.31 -17.58
CA GLY A 197 0.95 -21.08 -18.48
C GLY A 197 2.30 -20.62 -17.91
N TYR A 198 2.92 -21.38 -17.00
CA TYR A 198 4.37 -21.28 -16.78
C TYR A 198 5.00 -22.66 -16.59
N ARG A 199 6.10 -22.95 -17.31
CA ARG A 199 7.01 -24.08 -17.04
C ARG A 199 8.27 -23.53 -16.36
N VAL A 200 8.75 -24.24 -15.34
CA VAL A 200 10.05 -23.98 -14.70
C VAL A 200 11.13 -24.66 -15.54
N ALA A 201 12.20 -23.95 -15.90
CA ALA A 201 13.35 -24.53 -16.60
C ALA A 201 14.30 -25.23 -15.62
N GLU A 202 14.89 -26.36 -16.04
CA GLU A 202 15.83 -27.13 -15.23
C GLU A 202 17.14 -26.37 -15.02
N GLY A 203 17.56 -26.19 -13.77
CA GLY A 203 18.82 -25.52 -13.40
C GLY A 203 18.73 -24.43 -12.34
N GLY A 204 17.60 -24.28 -11.63
CA GLY A 204 17.51 -23.40 -10.44
C GLY A 204 17.58 -21.88 -10.71
N SER A 205 17.70 -21.48 -11.98
CA SER A 205 17.61 -20.09 -12.43
C SER A 205 16.44 -19.94 -13.41
N LEU A 206 15.60 -18.92 -13.19
CA LEU A 206 14.49 -18.58 -14.07
C LEU A 206 15.02 -17.85 -15.32
N ALA A 207 15.41 -18.60 -16.36
CA ALA A 207 15.80 -18.03 -17.65
C ALA A 207 14.60 -17.85 -18.61
N PRO A 208 14.57 -16.78 -19.44
CA PRO A 208 13.52 -16.58 -20.43
C PRO A 208 13.63 -17.60 -21.58
N ILE A 209 12.47 -18.06 -22.06
CA ILE A 209 12.35 -18.93 -23.23
C ILE A 209 12.83 -18.16 -24.46
N LYS A 210 13.93 -18.59 -25.09
CA LYS A 210 14.21 -18.21 -26.49
C LYS A 210 13.12 -18.83 -27.36
N GLN A 211 12.29 -17.99 -27.97
CA GLN A 211 11.34 -18.44 -28.98
C GLN A 211 12.06 -18.69 -30.32
N PRO A 212 11.55 -19.63 -31.15
CA PRO A 212 12.11 -19.94 -32.47
C PRO A 212 11.99 -18.77 -33.46
#